data_AF-A0A4Q3A6A2-F1
#
_entry.id   AF-A0A4Q3A6A2-F1
#
_cell.length_a   1.000
_cell.length_b   1.000
_cell.length_c   1.000
_cell.angle_alpha   90.00
_cell.angle_beta   90.00
_cell.angle_gamma   90.00
#
_symmetry.space_group_name_H-M   'P 1'
#
loop_
_entity.id
_entity.type
_entity.pdbx_description
1 polymer ?
#
loop_
_entity_poly.entity_id
_entity_poly.type
_entity_poly.pdbx_seq_one_letter_code
_entity_poly.pdbx_strand_id
1 'polypeptide(L)' 'GHLQRGGAPTALDRILGTRFGVMAVKLAEEGRFGRMVSYQAYHVDSVPIEEAVNKLRLVEPDGEMVKAAKAVGICLGD' A
#
# COMPACT_ATOMS: atom_id res chain seq x y z
N GLY A 1 -12.89 -3.95 -14.66
CA GLY A 1 -11.92 -5.07 -14.75
C GLY A 1 -10.98 -4.88 -15.93
N HIS A 2 -9.76 -5.44 -15.89
CA HIS A 2 -8.58 -5.23 -16.78
C HIS A 2 -8.19 -3.78 -17.09
N LEU A 3 -9.12 -2.91 -17.49
CA LEU A 3 -8.93 -1.47 -17.71
C LEU A 3 -8.29 -0.78 -16.49
N GLN A 4 -8.72 -1.10 -15.28
CA GLN A 4 -8.17 -0.55 -14.02
C GLN A 4 -6.77 -1.06 -13.68
N ARG A 5 -6.28 -2.12 -14.35
CA ARG A 5 -4.93 -2.67 -14.16
C ARG A 5 -3.94 -2.16 -15.21
N GLY A 6 -4.44 -1.45 -16.22
CA GLY A 6 -3.64 -0.82 -17.28
C GLY A 6 -3.60 0.70 -17.12
N GLY A 7 -3.09 1.37 -18.14
CA GLY A 7 -2.90 2.82 -18.14
C GLY A 7 -1.52 3.24 -17.65
N ALA A 8 -1.13 4.47 -18.00
CA ALA A 8 0.14 5.02 -17.53
C ALA A 8 0.08 5.29 -16.02
N PRO A 9 1.14 4.96 -15.25
CA PRO A 9 1.19 5.23 -13.82
C PRO A 9 1.09 6.74 -13.54
N THR A 10 0.48 7.11 -12.42
CA THR A 10 0.42 8.50 -11.98
C THR A 10 1.80 9.01 -11.53
N ALA A 11 1.92 10.33 -11.29
CA ALA A 11 3.16 10.88 -10.73
C ALA A 11 3.49 10.26 -9.36
N LEU A 12 2.49 10.02 -8.53
CA LEU A 12 2.67 9.38 -7.22
C LEU A 12 3.16 7.93 -7.39
N ASP A 13 2.54 7.15 -8.29
CA ASP A 13 2.94 5.77 -8.54
C ASP A 13 4.40 5.68 -9.01
N ARG A 14 4.82 6.60 -9.89
CA ARG A 14 6.21 6.67 -10.35
C ARG A 14 7.18 6.98 -9.23
N ILE A 15 6.88 7.98 -8.39
CA ILE A 15 7.73 8.34 -7.25
C ILE A 15 7.80 7.18 -6.25
N LEU A 16 6.66 6.56 -5.94
CA LEU A 16 6.57 5.44 -5.01
C LEU A 16 7.35 4.22 -5.54
N GLY A 17 7.16 3.86 -6.81
CA GLY A 17 7.87 2.74 -7.44
C GLY A 17 9.39 2.92 -7.41
N THR A 18 9.89 4.12 -7.72
CA THR A 18 11.33 4.43 -7.63
C THR A 18 11.84 4.30 -6.19
N ARG A 19 11.15 4.90 -5.22
CA ARG A 19 11.57 4.83 -3.80
C ARG A 19 11.55 3.39 -3.29
N PHE A 20 10.57 2.59 -3.70
CA PHE A 20 10.46 1.19 -3.33
C PHE A 20 11.61 0.35 -3.91
N GLY A 21 11.90 0.53 -5.20
CA GLY A 21 13.01 -0.16 -5.86
C GLY A 21 14.35 0.15 -5.21
N VAL A 22 14.63 1.43 -4.92
CA VAL A 22 15.86 1.85 -4.22
C VAL A 22 15.99 1.18 -2.86
N MET A 23 14.92 1.16 -2.05
CA MET A 23 14.95 0.50 -0.74
C MET A 23 15.16 -1.01 -0.86
N ALA A 24 14.49 -1.66 -1.82
CA ALA A 24 14.65 -3.10 -2.04
C ALA A 24 16.11 -3.48 -2.39
N VAL A 25 16.76 -2.68 -3.25
CA VAL A 25 18.18 -2.89 -3.60
C VAL A 25 19.08 -2.66 -2.39
N LYS A 26 18.85 -1.62 -1.59
CA LYS A 26 19.61 -1.39 -0.35
C LYS A 26 19.50 -2.56 0.63
N LEU A 27 18.29 -3.10 0.84
CA LEU A 27 18.10 -4.27 1.70
C LEU A 27 18.87 -5.49 1.18
N ALA A 28 18.91 -5.69 -0.14
CA ALA A 28 19.66 -6.78 -0.76
C ALA A 28 21.19 -6.58 -0.60
N GLU A 29 21.68 -5.35 -0.78
CA GLU A 29 23.09 -4.98 -0.55
C GLU A 29 23.50 -5.21 0.91
N GLU A 30 22.62 -4.88 1.87
CA GLU A 30 22.81 -5.11 3.30
C GLU A 30 22.62 -6.59 3.72
N GLY A 31 22.27 -7.49 2.80
CA GLY A 31 21.98 -8.90 3.09
C GLY A 31 20.72 -9.14 3.93
N ARG A 32 19.83 -8.15 4.03
CA ARG A 32 18.61 -8.16 4.86
C ARG A 32 17.42 -8.74 4.11
N PHE A 33 17.51 -10.01 3.75
CA PHE A 33 16.45 -10.76 3.08
C PHE A 33 15.27 -11.09 4.01
N GLY A 34 14.16 -11.58 3.44
CA GLY A 34 12.94 -11.89 4.20
C GLY A 34 12.12 -10.67 4.63
N ARG A 35 12.39 -9.51 4.02
CA ARG A 35 11.73 -8.22 4.32
C ARG A 35 10.98 -7.69 3.11
N MET A 36 9.87 -7.00 3.37
CA MET A 36 9.06 -6.30 2.37
C MET A 36 9.24 -4.80 2.55
N VAL A 37 9.41 -4.06 1.46
CA VAL A 37 9.39 -2.59 1.49
C VAL A 37 7.98 -2.11 1.80
N SER A 38 7.86 -1.13 2.69
CA SER A 38 6.59 -0.59 3.17
C SER A 38 6.53 0.92 3.02
N TYR A 39 5.32 1.46 2.96
CA TYR A 39 5.04 2.90 2.96
C TYR A 39 4.10 3.24 4.10
N GLN A 40 4.57 4.03 5.05
CA GLN A 40 3.85 4.36 6.27
C GLN A 40 4.09 5.85 6.58
N ALA A 41 3.01 6.62 6.76
CA ALA A 41 3.09 8.05 7.06
C ALA A 41 4.09 8.82 6.18
N TYR A 42 4.04 8.62 4.86
CA TYR A 42 4.92 9.25 3.87
C TYR A 42 6.40 8.79 3.84
N HIS A 43 6.75 7.81 4.67
CA HIS A 43 8.09 7.25 4.77
C HIS A 43 8.16 5.86 4.14
N VAL A 44 9.29 5.57 3.49
CA VAL A 44 9.58 4.25 2.91
C VAL A 44 10.55 3.54 3.83
N ASP A 45 10.15 2.36 4.30
CA ASP A 45 10.93 1.53 5.22
C ASP A 45 10.75 0.04 4.85
N SER A 46 11.07 -0.89 5.75
CA SER A 46 10.96 -2.33 5.55
C SER A 46 10.41 -3.03 6.78
N VAL A 47 9.55 -4.01 6.57
CA VAL A 47 8.98 -4.88 7.61
C VAL A 47 9.32 -6.34 7.30
N PRO A 48 9.45 -7.23 8.30
CA PRO A 48 9.52 -8.67 8.05
C PRO A 48 8.29 -9.14 7.25
N ILE A 49 8.49 -10.03 6.27
CA ILE A 49 7.38 -10.57 5.48
C ILE A 49 6.39 -11.32 6.38
N GLU A 50 6.89 -12.08 7.35
CA GLU A 50 6.07 -12.84 8.31
C GLU A 50 5.08 -11.94 9.06
N GLU A 51 5.54 -10.79 9.55
CA GLU A 51 4.67 -9.81 10.21
C GLU A 51 3.65 -9.19 9.25
N ALA A 52 4.09 -8.88 8.01
CA ALA A 52 3.25 -8.23 7.01
C ALA A 52 2.05 -9.09 6.56
N VAL A 53 2.20 -10.41 6.52
CA VAL A 53 1.17 -11.34 6.04
C VAL A 53 0.31 -11.92 7.18
N ASN A 54 0.65 -11.64 8.44
CA ASN A 54 -0.01 -12.27 9.59
C ASN A 54 -1.45 -11.80 9.80
N LYS A 55 -1.82 -10.62 9.27
CA LYS A 55 -3.14 -10.02 9.47
C LYS A 55 -3.74 -9.55 8.15
N LEU A 56 -5.03 -9.80 7.98
CA LEU A 56 -5.80 -9.24 6.87
C LEU A 56 -5.97 -7.72 7.02
N ARG A 57 -5.78 -7.00 5.92
CA ARG A 57 -6.09 -5.56 5.84
C ARG A 57 -7.56 -5.38 5.44
N LEU A 58 -8.43 -5.37 6.44
CA LEU A 58 -9.86 -5.15 6.25
C LEU A 58 -10.18 -3.65 6.15
N VAL A 59 -11.32 -3.33 5.52
CA VAL A 59 -11.90 -1.99 5.58
C VAL A 59 -12.59 -1.84 6.93
N GLU A 60 -12.36 -0.74 7.63
CA GLU A 60 -13.05 -0.39 8.88
C GLU A 60 -14.46 0.15 8.53
N PRO A 61 -15.56 -0.59 8.81
CA PRO A 61 -16.90 -0.20 8.38
C PRO A 61 -17.40 1.09 9.04
N ASP A 62 -16.88 1.40 10.23
CA ASP A 62 -17.21 2.61 10.98
C ASP A 62 -16.11 3.68 10.89
N GLY A 63 -15.16 3.51 9.96
CA GLY A 63 -14.08 4.45 9.72
C GLY A 63 -14.56 5.78 9.11
N GLU A 64 -13.77 6.84 9.31
CA GLU A 64 -14.09 8.20 8.85
C GLU A 64 -14.44 8.26 7.36
N MET A 65 -13.64 7.61 6.51
CA MET A 65 -13.87 7.58 5.06
C MET A 65 -15.16 6.85 4.68
N VAL A 66 -15.51 5.76 5.37
CA VAL A 66 -16.76 5.04 5.12
C VAL A 66 -17.96 5.89 5.53
N LYS A 67 -17.88 6.56 6.69
CA LYS A 67 -18.92 7.49 7.14
C LYS A 67 -19.09 8.67 6.18
N ALA A 68 -18.00 9.27 5.71
CA ALA A 68 -18.03 10.34 4.73
C ALA A 68 -18.67 9.88 3.40
N ALA A 69 -18.31 8.68 2.93
CA ALA A 69 -18.91 8.09 1.73
C ALA A 69 -20.43 7.90 1.88
N LYS A 70 -20.88 7.33 3.00
CA LYS A 70 -22.32 7.15 3.30
C LYS A 70 -23.04 8.49 3.42
N ALA A 71 -22.42 9.51 4.02
CA ALA A 71 -23.01 10.85 4.18
C ALA A 71 -23.29 11.54 2.83
N VAL A 72 -22.51 11.25 1.79
CA VAL A 72 -22.75 11.74 0.43
C VAL A 72 -23.57 10.77 -0.45
N GLY A 73 -24.19 9.76 0.16
CA GLY A 73 -25.11 8.83 -0.49
C GLY A 73 -24.47 7.63 -1.19
N ILE A 74 -23.18 7.34 -0.95
CA ILE A 74 -22.54 6.14 -1.49
C ILE A 74 -23.01 4.90 -0.72
N CYS A 75 -23.59 3.94 -1.43
CA CYS A 75 -23.94 2.61 -0.90
C CYS A 75 -22.72 1.67 -0.97
N LEU A 76 -22.46 0.91 0.10
CA LEU A 76 -21.35 -0.05 0.18
C LEU A 76 -21.79 -1.52 0.13
N GLY A 77 -23.08 -1.77 -0.09
CA GLY A 77 -23.63 -3.12 -0.24
C GLY A 77 -23.72 -3.92 1.06
N ASP A 78 -23.73 -3.22 2.20
CA ASP A 78 -24.11 -3.73 3.52
C ASP A 78 -25.64 -3.70 3.75
#